data_AF-A0A3B4Y4H5-F1
#
_entry.id   AF-A0A3B4Y4H5-F1
#
_cell.length_a   1.000
_cell.length_b   1.000
_cell.length_c   1.000
_cell.angle_alpha   90.00
_cell.angle_beta   90.00
_cell.angle_gamma   90.00
#
_symmetry.space_group_name_H-M   'P 1'
#
loop_
_entity.id
_entity.type
_entity.pdbx_description
1 polymer ?
#
loop_
_entity_poly.entity_id
_entity_poly.type
_entity_poly.pdbx_seq_one_letter_code
_entity_poly.pdbx_strand_id
1 'polypeptide(L)'
;MAGSSNTPLSGTSTPVAPGVNGTRGGGGAAPHTDCKMVEVHGVKVASFTVNGVELICLPQVFELFLKHLVGGLHTVYTKLKRLDISPVVCTVEQVRVLRGLGAIQPGVNRCKLITRADFETLYRDCTNAR
;
A
#
# COMPACT_ATOMS: atom_id res chain seq x y z
N MET A 1 38.48 -53.77 -7.12
CA MET A 1 37.32 -54.67 -7.29
C MET A 1 36.24 -54.27 -6.31
N ALA A 2 35.21 -53.61 -6.82
CA ALA A 2 33.86 -53.38 -6.27
C ALA A 2 33.27 -52.38 -7.28
N GLY A 3 32.18 -52.61 -7.99
CA GLY A 3 31.05 -53.50 -7.76
C GLY A 3 29.86 -52.69 -8.28
N SER A 4 29.30 -53.13 -9.39
CA SER A 4 28.19 -52.54 -10.13
C SER A 4 26.97 -52.24 -9.25
N SER A 5 26.12 -51.29 -9.66
CA SER A 5 24.74 -51.59 -10.10
C SER A 5 23.89 -50.32 -10.30
N ASN A 6 22.94 -50.48 -11.20
CA ASN A 6 22.12 -49.49 -11.90
C ASN A 6 20.71 -49.35 -11.26
N THR A 7 20.05 -48.21 -11.53
CA THR A 7 18.58 -48.00 -11.76
C THR A 7 17.57 -48.13 -10.58
N PRO A 8 16.28 -47.72 -10.73
CA PRO A 8 15.74 -46.43 -11.20
C PRO A 8 14.53 -45.91 -10.37
N LEU A 9 14.00 -44.72 -10.73
CA LEU A 9 12.61 -44.22 -10.64
C LEU A 9 11.79 -44.38 -9.34
N SER A 10 11.28 -43.26 -8.82
CA SER A 10 9.90 -43.15 -8.31
C SER A 10 9.48 -41.68 -8.23
N GLY A 11 8.73 -41.24 -9.23
CA GLY A 11 7.86 -40.07 -9.09
C GLY A 11 6.60 -40.49 -8.35
N THR A 12 6.28 -39.79 -7.27
CA THR A 12 5.02 -39.95 -6.54
C THR A 12 4.27 -38.63 -6.56
N SER A 13 3.06 -38.73 -7.12
CA SER A 13 2.04 -37.70 -7.20
C SER A 13 1.32 -37.51 -5.87
N THR A 14 0.72 -36.31 -5.73
CA THR A 14 -0.43 -35.92 -4.88
C THR A 14 -0.16 -35.49 -3.42
N PRO A 15 -1.05 -34.68 -2.78
CA PRO A 15 -2.28 -34.04 -3.27
C PRO A 15 -2.35 -32.51 -3.09
N VAL A 16 -3.29 -31.92 -3.84
CA VAL A 16 -3.82 -30.55 -3.67
C VAL A 16 -4.54 -30.43 -2.33
N ALA A 17 -4.21 -29.41 -1.53
CA ALA A 17 -5.00 -29.02 -0.37
C ALA A 17 -6.09 -28.02 -0.78
N PRO A 18 -7.39 -28.29 -0.52
CA PRO A 18 -8.42 -27.27 -0.59
C PRO A 18 -8.69 -26.67 0.80
N GLY A 19 -8.95 -25.37 0.83
CA GLY A 19 -9.76 -24.76 1.90
C GLY A 19 -9.02 -23.86 2.88
N VAL A 20 -9.05 -22.55 2.61
CA VAL A 20 -9.34 -21.58 3.68
C VAL A 20 -10.36 -20.58 3.15
N ASN A 21 -11.63 -20.91 3.38
CA ASN A 21 -12.70 -19.94 3.30
C ASN A 21 -12.64 -19.11 4.59
N GLY A 22 -11.83 -18.05 4.57
CA GLY A 22 -11.70 -17.12 5.68
C GLY A 22 -12.68 -15.97 5.54
N THR A 23 -13.93 -16.19 5.90
CA THR A 23 -14.88 -15.13 6.25
C THR A 23 -14.24 -14.29 7.36
N ARG A 24 -13.71 -13.12 7.02
CA ARG A 24 -13.37 -12.11 8.03
C ARG A 24 -14.62 -11.32 8.34
N GLY A 25 -15.36 -11.86 9.31
CA GLY A 25 -16.44 -11.20 10.00
C GLY A 25 -15.99 -9.84 10.55
N GLY A 26 -16.93 -8.90 10.48
CA GLY A 26 -16.84 -7.63 11.17
C GLY A 26 -16.74 -7.84 12.69
N GLY A 27 -15.88 -7.05 13.30
CA GLY A 27 -15.73 -6.94 14.74
C GLY A 27 -15.42 -5.49 15.07
N GLY A 28 -16.36 -4.84 15.77
CA GLY A 28 -16.38 -3.48 16.29
C GLY A 28 -15.16 -2.60 16.02
N ALA A 29 -15.27 -1.70 15.06
CA ALA A 29 -14.28 -0.67 14.83
C ALA A 29 -14.43 0.46 15.86
N ALA A 30 -13.37 0.66 16.65
CA ALA A 30 -13.14 1.96 17.26
C ALA A 30 -13.11 3.02 16.15
N PRO A 31 -13.68 4.23 16.36
CA PRO A 31 -13.99 5.21 15.30
C PRO A 31 -12.77 5.83 14.58
N HIS A 32 -11.54 5.38 14.87
CA HIS A 32 -10.30 5.88 14.26
C HIS A 32 -9.59 4.83 13.38
N THR A 33 -10.21 3.67 13.18
CA THR A 33 -9.61 2.52 12.45
C THR A 33 -10.33 2.18 11.15
N ASP A 34 -11.42 2.88 10.83
CA ASP A 34 -12.22 2.65 9.63
C ASP A 34 -11.50 3.16 8.37
N CYS A 35 -10.68 2.27 7.80
CA CYS A 35 -10.10 2.47 6.48
C CYS A 35 -11.17 2.27 5.42
N LYS A 36 -11.27 3.19 4.46
CA LYS A 36 -12.22 3.13 3.34
C LYS A 36 -11.49 3.27 2.01
N MET A 37 -12.05 2.68 0.97
CA MET A 37 -11.54 2.82 -0.40
C MET A 37 -12.23 3.99 -1.08
N VAL A 38 -11.45 4.93 -1.61
CA VAL A 38 -11.93 6.10 -2.36
C VAL A 38 -11.31 6.12 -3.74
N GLU A 39 -11.97 6.78 -4.68
CA GLU A 39 -11.49 6.87 -6.05
C GLU A 39 -10.62 8.12 -6.24
N VAL A 40 -9.44 7.92 -6.82
CA VAL A 40 -8.50 8.98 -7.23
C VAL A 40 -8.08 8.65 -8.66
N HIS A 41 -8.38 9.54 -9.60
CA HIS A 41 -8.08 9.38 -11.03
C HIS A 41 -8.51 8.01 -11.61
N GLY A 42 -9.69 7.51 -11.21
CA GLY A 42 -10.22 6.21 -11.67
C GLY A 42 -9.69 4.98 -10.93
N VAL A 43 -8.78 5.15 -9.95
CA VAL A 43 -8.19 4.04 -9.19
C VAL A 43 -8.62 4.10 -7.74
N LYS A 44 -8.95 2.94 -7.15
CA LYS A 44 -9.30 2.82 -5.73
C LYS A 44 -8.06 2.89 -4.85
N VAL A 45 -8.03 3.83 -3.92
CA VAL A 45 -6.96 4.04 -2.94
C VAL A 45 -7.49 4.01 -1.52
N ALA A 46 -6.66 3.55 -0.59
CA ALA A 46 -7.01 3.48 0.82
C ALA A 46 -6.97 4.87 1.46
N SER A 47 -7.93 5.13 2.33
CA SER A 47 -8.09 6.41 3.02
C SER A 47 -8.58 6.22 4.45
N PHE A 48 -8.26 7.21 5.28
CA PHE A 48 -8.77 7.34 6.64
C PHE A 48 -9.42 8.70 6.82
N THR A 49 -10.40 8.78 7.72
CA THR A 49 -10.91 10.06 8.20
C THR A 49 -10.19 10.39 9.51
N VAL A 50 -9.39 11.46 9.52
CA VAL A 50 -8.69 11.96 10.72
C VAL A 50 -9.23 13.35 11.03
N ASN A 51 -9.75 13.54 12.25
CA ASN A 51 -10.37 14.82 12.67
C ASN A 51 -11.45 15.34 11.70
N GLY A 52 -12.26 14.43 11.13
CA GLY A 52 -13.31 14.78 10.17
C GLY A 52 -12.82 15.04 8.73
N VAL A 53 -11.51 14.97 8.49
CA VAL A 53 -10.92 15.18 7.16
C VAL A 53 -10.53 13.84 6.54
N GLU A 54 -10.92 13.60 5.29
CA GLU A 54 -10.53 12.42 4.54
C GLU A 54 -9.11 12.58 3.97
N LEU A 55 -8.23 11.64 4.30
CA LEU A 55 -6.86 11.60 3.80
C LEU A 55 -6.55 10.25 3.15
N ILE A 56 -5.83 10.29 2.03
CA ILE A 56 -5.41 9.13 1.26
C ILE A 56 -3.96 8.74 1.57
N CYS A 57 -3.63 7.46 1.38
CA CYS A 57 -2.30 6.92 1.60
C CYS A 57 -1.27 7.47 0.60
N LEU A 58 -0.32 8.30 1.07
CA LEU A 58 0.69 8.93 0.22
C LEU A 58 1.63 7.91 -0.47
N PRO A 59 2.22 6.90 0.23
CA PRO A 59 3.01 5.88 -0.44
C PRO A 59 2.26 5.12 -1.54
N GLN A 60 0.95 4.90 -1.36
CA GLN A 60 0.12 4.20 -2.34
C GLN A 60 -0.06 5.04 -3.60
N VAL A 61 -0.48 6.31 -3.47
CA VAL A 61 -0.65 7.19 -4.64
C VAL A 61 0.68 7.52 -5.31
N PHE A 62 1.79 7.53 -4.57
CA PHE A 62 3.11 7.61 -5.16
C PHE A 62 3.36 6.42 -6.10
N GLU A 63 3.16 5.20 -5.63
CA GLU A 63 3.41 3.98 -6.41
C GLU A 63 2.49 3.90 -7.64
N LEU A 64 1.24 4.35 -7.52
CA LEU A 64 0.26 4.30 -8.61
C LEU A 64 0.48 5.39 -9.66
N PHE A 65 0.81 6.62 -9.25
CA PHE A 65 0.73 7.79 -10.14
C PHE A 65 2.04 8.54 -10.33
N LEU A 66 2.96 8.50 -9.36
CA LEU A 66 4.13 9.38 -9.33
C LEU A 66 5.47 8.66 -9.54
N LYS A 67 5.55 7.34 -9.35
CA LYS A 67 6.82 6.59 -9.37
C LYS A 67 7.66 6.75 -10.64
N HIS A 68 7.01 7.05 -11.76
CA HIS A 68 7.67 7.28 -13.05
C HIS A 68 7.92 8.76 -13.36
N LEU A 69 7.33 9.67 -12.58
CA LEU A 69 7.48 11.11 -12.74
C LEU A 69 8.59 11.68 -11.85
N VAL A 70 8.90 11.02 -10.74
CA VAL A 70 9.91 11.47 -9.78
C VAL A 70 10.83 10.33 -9.37
N GLY A 71 12.07 10.65 -8.99
CA GLY A 71 13.11 9.66 -8.62
C GLY A 71 12.90 8.94 -7.28
N GLY A 72 11.69 8.99 -6.69
CA GLY A 72 11.35 8.28 -5.46
C GLY A 72 10.53 9.09 -4.45
N LEU A 73 10.06 8.39 -3.42
CA LEU A 73 9.22 8.96 -2.36
C LEU A 73 9.93 10.05 -1.55
N HIS A 74 11.27 10.02 -1.47
CA HIS A 74 12.05 11.08 -0.83
C HIS A 74 11.88 12.44 -1.54
N THR A 75 11.91 12.44 -2.87
CA THR A 75 11.67 13.62 -3.69
C THR A 75 10.25 14.15 -3.50
N VAL A 76 9.26 13.26 -3.34
CA VAL A 76 7.89 13.65 -3.00
C VAL A 76 7.84 14.43 -1.69
N TYR A 77 8.51 13.95 -0.63
CA TYR A 77 8.55 14.68 0.64
C TYR A 77 9.21 16.05 0.53
N THR A 78 10.26 16.18 -0.28
CA THR A 78 10.89 17.49 -0.55
C THR A 78 9.94 18.43 -1.30
N LYS A 79 9.21 17.93 -2.29
CA LYS A 79 8.20 18.72 -3.02
C LYS A 79 7.06 19.17 -2.10
N LEU A 80 6.55 18.29 -1.23
CA LEU A 80 5.52 18.63 -0.26
C LEU A 80 5.95 19.80 0.64
N LYS A 81 7.21 19.80 1.11
CA LYS A 81 7.75 20.94 1.88
C LYS A 81 7.75 22.25 1.09
N ARG A 82 8.13 22.22 -0.18
CA ARG A 82 8.17 23.42 -1.04
C ARG A 82 6.77 23.95 -1.37
N LEU A 83 5.77 23.07 -1.39
CA LEU A 83 4.37 23.40 -1.64
C LEU A 83 3.61 23.75 -0.34
N ASP A 84 4.30 23.82 0.79
CA ASP A 84 3.71 24.06 2.12
C ASP A 84 2.64 23.03 2.52
N ILE A 85 2.75 21.80 2.02
CA ILE A 85 1.85 20.70 2.36
C ILE A 85 2.42 19.88 3.51
N SER A 86 1.69 19.81 4.62
CA SER A 86 2.06 19.05 5.82
C SER A 86 1.32 17.72 5.91
N PRO A 87 1.95 16.59 5.55
CA PRO A 87 1.30 15.28 5.60
C PRO A 87 1.15 14.75 7.04
N VAL A 88 0.05 14.05 7.30
CA VAL A 88 -0.24 13.41 8.59
C VAL A 88 0.54 12.10 8.70
N VAL A 89 1.22 11.86 9.83
CA VAL A 89 1.93 10.58 10.06
C VAL A 89 0.93 9.51 10.49
N CYS A 90 0.96 8.34 9.86
CA CYS A 90 0.09 7.24 10.24
C CYS A 90 0.47 6.69 11.63
N THR A 91 -0.54 6.26 12.38
CA THR A 91 -0.32 5.44 13.58
C THR A 91 0.15 4.03 13.20
N VAL A 92 0.75 3.30 14.15
CA VAL A 92 1.18 1.90 13.95
C VAL A 92 0.00 1.04 13.47
N GLU A 93 -1.20 1.29 14.00
CA GLU A 93 -2.39 0.53 13.64
C GLU A 93 -2.88 0.85 12.22
N GLN A 94 -2.89 2.12 11.82
CA GLN A 94 -3.19 2.50 10.43
C GLN A 94 -2.21 1.84 9.44
N VAL A 95 -0.91 1.79 9.77
CA VAL A 95 0.09 1.11 8.93
C VAL A 95 -0.21 -0.39 8.81
N ARG A 96 -0.62 -1.05 9.91
CA ARG A 96 -1.01 -2.47 9.87
C ARG A 96 -2.23 -2.71 8.97
N VAL A 97 -3.27 -1.88 9.10
CA VAL A 97 -4.47 -1.97 8.25
C VAL A 97 -4.11 -1.78 6.77
N LEU A 98 -3.31 -0.76 6.44
CA LEU A 98 -2.88 -0.52 5.05
C LEU A 98 -2.09 -1.70 4.46
N ARG A 99 -1.22 -2.34 5.24
CA ARG A 99 -0.54 -3.58 4.81
C ARG A 99 -1.51 -4.73 4.62
N GLY A 100 -2.45 -4.91 5.54
CA GLY A 100 -3.48 -5.95 5.46
C GLY A 100 -4.38 -5.83 4.23
N LEU A 101 -4.57 -4.61 3.73
CA LEU A 101 -5.31 -4.32 2.50
C LEU A 101 -4.44 -4.36 1.22
N GLY A 102 -3.12 -4.53 1.35
CA GLY A 102 -2.20 -4.47 0.22
C GLY A 102 -2.01 -3.06 -0.36
N ALA A 103 -2.48 -2.01 0.32
CA ALA A 103 -2.30 -0.62 -0.12
C ALA A 103 -0.83 -0.18 -0.08
N ILE A 104 -0.03 -0.80 0.80
CA ILE A 104 1.41 -0.60 0.92
C ILE A 104 2.11 -1.96 1.05
N GLN A 105 3.38 -2.04 0.64
CA GLN A 105 4.14 -3.28 0.73
C GLN A 105 4.36 -3.73 2.19
N PRO A 106 4.50 -5.05 2.45
CA PRO A 106 4.69 -5.59 3.80
C PRO A 106 5.89 -5.01 4.58
N GLY A 107 6.96 -4.63 3.88
CA GLY A 107 8.17 -4.03 4.49
C GLY A 107 8.02 -2.56 4.90
N VAL A 108 6.93 -1.89 4.51
CA VAL A 108 6.72 -0.47 4.81
C VAL A 108 6.27 -0.30 6.26
N ASN A 109 7.07 0.42 7.04
CA ASN A 109 6.80 0.74 8.45
C ASN A 109 6.57 2.23 8.71
N ARG A 110 6.75 3.08 7.69
CA ARG A 110 6.51 4.52 7.77
C ARG A 110 5.55 4.91 6.66
N CYS A 111 4.38 5.40 7.03
CA CYS A 111 3.37 5.86 6.10
C CYS A 111 2.91 7.26 6.51
N LYS A 112 2.52 8.05 5.51
CA LYS A 112 1.88 9.34 5.72
C LYS A 112 0.60 9.43 4.90
N LEU A 113 -0.32 10.27 5.34
CA LEU A 113 -1.58 10.57 4.68
C LEU A 113 -1.60 12.04 4.23
N ILE A 114 -2.27 12.32 3.12
CA ILE A 114 -2.51 13.68 2.60
C ILE A 114 -3.96 13.79 2.14
N THR A 115 -4.49 15.01 2.03
CA THR A 115 -5.83 15.19 1.47
C THR A 115 -5.81 14.94 -0.04
N ARG A 116 -6.98 14.68 -0.64
CA ARG A 116 -7.09 14.60 -2.11
C ARG A 116 -6.69 15.91 -2.80
N ALA A 117 -7.05 17.05 -2.24
CA ALA A 117 -6.69 18.36 -2.78
C ALA A 117 -5.17 18.60 -2.78
N ASP A 118 -4.48 18.19 -1.70
CA ASP A 118 -3.03 18.25 -1.62
C ASP A 118 -2.37 17.32 -2.64
N PHE A 119 -2.95 16.13 -2.85
CA PHE A 119 -2.47 15.21 -3.86
C PHE A 119 -2.59 15.79 -5.27
N GLU A 120 -3.71 16.43 -5.62
CA GLU A 120 -3.85 17.10 -6.93
C GLU A 120 -2.81 18.20 -7.13
N THR A 121 -2.52 18.98 -6.07
CA THR A 121 -1.48 20.02 -6.11
C THR A 121 -0.10 19.42 -6.35
N LEU A 122 0.24 18.35 -5.62
CA LEU A 122 1.49 17.61 -5.81
C LEU A 122 1.57 16.98 -7.20
N TYR A 123 0.48 16.38 -7.68
CA TYR A 123 0.42 15.71 -8.98
C TYR A 123 0.65 16.71 -10.12
N ARG A 124 -0.02 17.87 -10.06
CA ARG A 124 0.21 18.98 -10.99
C ARG A 124 1.65 19.48 -10.95
N ASP A 125 2.26 19.59 -9.77
CA ASP A 125 3.67 19.99 -9.64
C ASP A 125 4.63 18.96 -10.26
N CYS A 126 4.31 17.67 -10.18
CA CYS A 126 5.12 16.61 -10.79
C CYS A 126 4.96 16.54 -12.31
N THR A 127 3.80 16.95 -12.85
CA THR A 127 3.48 16.86 -14.27
C THR A 127 3.80 18.13 -15.06
N ASN A 128 3.72 19.30 -14.43
CA ASN A 128 3.99 20.60 -15.07
C ASN A 128 5.45 21.06 -14.97
N ALA A 129 6.31 20.38 -14.22
CA ALA A 129 7.73 20.74 -14.07
C ALA A 129 8.60 20.35 -15.29
N ARG A 130 8.04 20.43 -16.50
CA ARG A 130 8.74 20.18 -17.76
C ARG A 130 9.54 21.38 -18.23
#